data_AF-A0A094LD81-F1
#
_entry.id   AF-A0A094LD81-F1
#
_cell.length_a   1.000
_cell.length_b   1.000
_cell.length_c   1.000
_cell.angle_alpha   90.00
_cell.angle_beta   90.00
_cell.angle_gamma   90.00
#
_symmetry.space_group_name_H-M   'P 1'
#
loop_
_entity.id
_entity.type
_entity.pdbx_description
1 polymer ?
#
loop_
_entity_poly.entity_id
_entity_poly.type
_entity_poly.pdbx_seq_one_letter_code
_entity_poly.pdbx_strand_id
1 'polypeptide(L)' 'DKMMGGRFVGNTDPVMEMFRASITFDQRLSEVDIHGSMAYAKALEKAGI' A
#
# COMPACT_ATOMS: atom_id res chain seq x y z
N ASP A 1 0.79 -11.56 -9.88
CA ASP A 1 2.21 -11.15 -9.84
C ASP A 1 2.37 -10.07 -8.77
N LYS A 2 3.37 -10.16 -7.90
CA LYS A 2 3.53 -9.20 -6.79
C LYS A 2 4.00 -7.85 -7.31
N MET A 3 3.20 -6.80 -7.07
CA MET A 3 3.42 -5.43 -7.56
C MET A 3 4.57 -4.68 -6.88
N MET A 4 5.23 -5.25 -5.87
CA MET A 4 6.36 -4.62 -5.17
C MET A 4 7.68 -5.17 -5.72
N GLY A 5 8.00 -4.82 -6.96
CA GLY A 5 9.21 -5.26 -7.65
C GLY A 5 10.49 -4.75 -6.97
N GLY A 6 11.27 -5.67 -6.38
CA GLY A 6 12.57 -5.39 -5.78
C GLY A 6 13.72 -5.97 -6.59
N ARG A 7 14.97 -5.75 -6.13
CA ARG A 7 16.21 -6.25 -6.78
C ARG A 7 16.41 -7.77 -6.74
N PHE A 8 15.51 -8.51 -6.10
CA PHE A 8 15.62 -9.96 -5.95
C PHE A 8 14.81 -10.66 -7.03
N VAL A 9 15.45 -11.64 -7.68
CA VAL A 9 14.86 -12.45 -8.75
C VAL A 9 14.23 -13.70 -8.12
N GLY A 10 13.03 -14.07 -8.57
CA GLY A 10 12.31 -15.27 -8.10
C GLY A 10 11.18 -14.99 -7.12
N ASN A 11 10.51 -16.04 -6.67
CA ASN A 11 9.39 -15.93 -5.73
C ASN A 11 9.92 -15.59 -4.32
N THR A 12 9.22 -14.68 -3.63
CA THR A 12 9.53 -14.38 -2.24
C THR A 12 9.16 -15.56 -1.34
N ASP A 13 10.05 -15.88 -0.40
CA ASP A 13 9.83 -16.93 0.59
C ASP A 13 8.52 -16.68 1.38
N PRO A 14 7.64 -17.69 1.57
CA PRO A 14 6.39 -17.54 2.30
C PRO A 14 6.53 -16.99 3.72
N VAL A 15 7.62 -17.33 4.43
CA VAL A 15 7.89 -16.79 5.77
C VAL A 15 8.21 -15.31 5.70
N MET A 16 8.99 -14.90 4.71
CA MET A 16 9.32 -13.49 4.48
C MET A 16 8.08 -12.67 4.11
N GLU A 17 7.11 -13.29 3.45
CA GLU A 17 5.83 -12.65 3.12
C GLU A 17 4.95 -12.43 4.33
N MET A 18 4.79 -13.44 5.17
CA MET A 18 4.05 -13.29 6.42
C MET A 18 4.70 -12.25 7.33
N PHE A 19 6.04 -12.22 7.38
CA PHE A 19 6.77 -11.25 8.19
C PHE A 19 6.60 -9.80 7.70
N ARG A 20 6.45 -9.58 6.39
CA ARG A 20 6.26 -8.25 5.80
C ARG A 20 4.81 -7.78 5.78
N ALA A 21 3.85 -8.71 5.83
CA ALA A 21 2.44 -8.38 5.76
C ALA A 21 1.98 -7.67 7.05
N SER A 22 1.67 -6.38 6.94
CA SER A 22 1.13 -5.58 8.05
C SER A 22 -0.40 -5.53 8.08
N ILE A 23 -1.08 -6.10 7.09
CA ILE A 23 -2.53 -5.96 6.89
C ILE A 23 -3.36 -6.43 8.09
N THR A 24 -2.89 -7.46 8.81
CA THR A 24 -3.57 -8.00 9.99
C THR A 24 -3.70 -6.97 11.12
N PHE A 25 -2.81 -5.97 11.16
CA PHE A 25 -2.84 -4.87 12.10
C PHE A 25 -3.37 -3.58 11.46
N ASP A 26 -2.94 -3.27 10.23
CA ASP A 26 -3.23 -2.01 9.54
C ASP A 26 -4.68 -1.92 9.01
N GLN A 27 -5.43 -3.02 8.92
CA GLN A 27 -6.83 -3.00 8.47
C GLN A 27 -7.72 -1.97 9.20
N ARG A 28 -7.39 -1.67 10.47
CA ARG A 28 -8.07 -0.66 11.29
C ARG A 28 -7.90 0.78 10.78
N LEU A 29 -6.93 1.01 9.90
CA LEU A 29 -6.62 2.32 9.31
C LEU A 29 -7.35 2.55 7.99
N SER A 30 -8.14 1.59 7.51
CA SER A 30 -8.85 1.71 6.22
C SER A 30 -9.74 2.95 6.13
N GLU A 31 -10.42 3.33 7.20
CA GLU A 31 -11.25 4.55 7.20
C GLU A 31 -10.42 5.82 7.01
N VAL A 32 -9.26 5.94 7.67
CA VAL A 32 -8.41 7.13 7.52
C VAL A 32 -7.68 7.14 6.18
N ASP A 33 -7.37 5.97 5.62
CA ASP A 33 -6.78 5.83 4.29
C ASP A 33 -7.74 6.30 3.19
N ILE A 34 -9.03 5.95 3.28
CA ILE A 34 -10.09 6.43 2.37
C ILE A 34 -10.21 7.96 2.44
N HIS A 35 -10.29 8.52 3.65
CA HIS A 35 -10.37 9.97 3.82
C HIS A 35 -9.13 10.69 3.30
N GLY A 36 -7.93 10.17 3.58
CA GLY A 36 -6.67 10.69 3.09
C GLY A 36 -6.61 10.67 1.56
N SER A 37 -7.03 9.57 0.95
CA SER A 37 -7.08 9.40 -0.51
C SER A 37 -8.02 10.41 -1.17
N MET A 38 -9.22 10.63 -0.62
CA MET A 38 -10.15 11.65 -1.11
C MET A 38 -9.59 13.07 -0.99
N ALA A 39 -8.92 13.37 0.13
CA ALA A 39 -8.28 14.67 0.33
C ALA A 39 -7.14 14.88 -0.67
N TYR A 40 -6.34 13.86 -0.91
CA TYR A 40 -5.24 13.91 -1.87
C TYR A 40 -5.73 14.08 -3.30
N ALA A 41 -6.79 13.36 -3.70
CA ALA A 41 -7.41 13.54 -5.02
C ALA A 41 -7.87 14.99 -5.27
N LYS A 42 -8.51 15.62 -4.28
CA LYS A 42 -8.89 17.04 -4.35
C LYS A 42 -7.69 17.98 -4.42
N ALA A 43 -6.60 17.63 -3.73
CA ALA A 43 -5.37 18.41 -3.78
C ALA A 43 -4.71 18.33 -5.16
N LEU A 44 -4.71 17.16 -5.80
CA LEU A 44 -4.21 16.96 -7.16
C LEU A 44 -5.03 17.75 -8.19
N GLU A 45 -6.36 17.67 -8.11
CA GLU A 45 -7.27 18.48 -8.94
C GLU A 45 -6.94 19.98 -8.83
N LYS A 46 -6.79 20.48 -7.60
CA LYS A 46 -6.42 21.88 -7.35
C LYS A 46 -5.04 22.23 -7.88
N ALA A 47 -4.10 21.29 -7.89
CA ALA A 47 -2.76 21.46 -8.43
C ALA A 47 -2.69 21.34 -9.96
N GLY A 48 -3.77 20.89 -10.62
CA GLY A 48 -3.82 20.69 -12.07
C GLY A 48 -2.97 19.50 -12.55
N ILE A 49 -2.82 18.48 -11.70
CA ILE A 49 -2.12 17.22 -12.01
C ILE A 49 -3.13 16.17 -12.47
#